data_AF-A0A2G9QIT5-F1
#
_entry.id   AF-A0A2G9QIT5-F1
#
_cell.length_a   1.000
_cell.length_b   1.000
_cell.length_c   1.000
_cell.angle_alpha   90.00
_cell.angle_beta   90.00
_cell.angle_gamma   90.00
#
_symmetry.space_group_name_H-M   'P 1'
#
loop_
_entity.id
_entity.type
_entity.pdbx_description
1 polymer ?
#
loop_
_entity_poly.entity_id
_entity_poly.type
_entity_poly.pdbx_seq_one_letter_code
_entity_poly.pdbx_strand_id
1 'polypeptide(L)'
;MYPSEFFVAGLNLTENTSYVLKHPLGSMKKLTLPKLPFLNSWVQKQHPGFSKDATNIIAEDLIGSSQFISDVIDLNQKLLLHKN
;
A
#
# COMPACT_ATOMS: atom_id res chain seq x y z
N MET A 1 -19.40 13.80 -7.22
CA MET A 1 -17.95 13.92 -7.01
C MET A 1 -17.37 12.55 -7.28
N TYR A 2 -16.85 12.31 -8.48
CA TYR A 2 -16.31 11.00 -8.84
C TYR A 2 -14.89 10.86 -8.26
N PRO A 3 -14.45 9.65 -7.88
CA PRO A 3 -13.10 9.36 -7.38
C PRO A 3 -12.04 9.43 -8.50
N SER A 4 -12.21 10.32 -9.48
CA SER A 4 -11.36 10.43 -10.67
C SER A 4 -9.98 11.03 -10.40
N GLU A 5 -9.77 11.60 -9.21
CA GLU A 5 -8.57 12.35 -8.84
C GLU A 5 -7.70 11.63 -7.79
N PHE A 6 -8.19 10.57 -7.15
CA PHE A 6 -7.39 9.88 -6.14
C PHE A 6 -7.59 8.38 -6.20
N PHE A 7 -6.49 7.65 -6.19
CA PHE A 7 -6.49 6.22 -5.88
C PHE A 7 -6.06 6.04 -4.43
N VAL A 8 -6.93 5.50 -3.59
CA VAL A 8 -6.68 5.34 -2.16
C VAL A 8 -6.76 3.87 -1.77
N ALA A 9 -5.72 3.34 -1.13
CA ALA A 9 -5.69 1.95 -0.64
C ALA A 9 -5.03 1.84 0.73
N GLY A 10 -5.49 0.90 1.55
CA GLY A 10 -4.86 0.52 2.81
C GLY A 10 -4.34 -0.91 2.73
N LEU A 11 -3.09 -1.12 3.13
CA LEU A 11 -2.45 -2.44 3.27
C LEU A 11 -2.47 -2.95 4.71
N ASN A 12 -3.22 -2.26 5.58
CA ASN A 12 -3.34 -2.58 6.99
C ASN A 12 -4.06 -3.92 7.14
N LEU A 13 -3.33 -4.93 7.61
CA LEU A 13 -3.87 -6.26 7.80
C LEU A 13 -4.64 -6.31 9.11
N THR A 14 -5.83 -6.88 9.08
CA THR A 14 -6.59 -7.23 10.28
C THR A 14 -6.78 -8.74 10.28
N GLU A 15 -6.25 -9.41 11.29
CA GLU A 15 -6.49 -10.84 11.47
C GLU A 15 -7.93 -11.10 11.90
N ASN A 16 -8.49 -12.23 11.49
CA ASN A 16 -9.84 -12.58 11.92
C ASN A 16 -9.86 -13.00 13.40
N THR A 17 -11.03 -12.85 14.04
CA THR A 17 -11.20 -13.15 15.47
C THR A 17 -10.77 -14.57 15.84
N SER A 18 -11.05 -15.56 14.98
CA SER A 18 -10.67 -16.96 15.23
C SER A 18 -9.16 -17.16 15.29
N TYR A 19 -8.43 -16.49 14.41
CA TYR A 19 -6.97 -16.51 14.37
C TYR A 19 -6.39 -15.85 15.63
N VAL A 20 -6.90 -14.67 16.00
CA VAL A 20 -6.46 -13.93 17.19
C VAL A 20 -6.65 -14.76 18.46
N LEU A 21 -7.80 -15.43 18.61
CA LEU A 21 -8.09 -16.29 19.76
C LEU A 21 -7.16 -17.51 19.86
N LYS A 22 -6.71 -18.07 18.72
CA LYS A 22 -5.78 -19.20 18.69
C LYS A 22 -4.32 -18.78 18.86
N HIS A 23 -4.00 -17.52 18.62
CA HIS A 23 -2.64 -16.98 18.66
C HIS A 23 -2.56 -15.73 19.55
N PRO A 24 -2.87 -15.83 20.87
CA PRO A 24 -2.97 -14.68 21.76
C PRO A 24 -1.63 -13.95 21.98
N LEU A 25 -0.50 -14.63 21.75
CA LEU A 25 0.85 -14.04 21.80
C LEU A 25 1.44 -13.77 20.40
N GLY A 26 0.63 -13.94 19.35
CA GLY A 26 0.99 -13.60 17.99
C GLY A 26 1.08 -12.07 17.81
N SER A 27 1.88 -11.61 16.86
CA SER A 27 1.92 -10.20 16.47
C SER A 27 1.62 -10.05 14.99
N MET A 28 0.83 -9.02 14.66
CA MET A 28 0.59 -8.59 13.28
C MET A 28 1.90 -8.40 12.52
N LYS A 29 2.90 -7.82 13.19
CA LYS A 29 4.24 -7.62 12.62
C LYS A 29 4.85 -8.93 12.13
N LYS A 30 4.81 -9.99 12.93
CA LYS A 30 5.39 -11.30 12.58
C LYS A 30 4.71 -11.95 11.38
N LEU A 31 3.42 -11.70 11.18
CA LEU A 31 2.64 -12.25 10.06
C LEU A 31 2.81 -11.44 8.78
N THR A 32 2.97 -10.13 8.93
CA THR A 32 3.04 -9.19 7.81
C THR A 32 4.45 -9.14 7.21
N LEU A 33 5.51 -9.20 8.03
CA LEU A 33 6.91 -9.12 7.58
C LEU A 33 7.23 -10.08 6.40
N PRO A 34 6.87 -11.38 6.43
CA PRO A 34 7.12 -12.28 5.32
C PRO A 34 6.33 -11.96 4.04
N LYS A 35 5.26 -11.15 4.14
CA LYS A 35 4.38 -10.77 3.04
C LYS A 35 4.74 -9.42 2.43
N LEU A 36 5.61 -8.64 3.08
CA LEU A 36 6.03 -7.32 2.60
C LEU A 36 6.54 -7.32 1.15
N PRO A 37 7.35 -8.29 0.66
CA PRO A 37 7.78 -8.28 -0.74
C PRO A 37 6.61 -8.39 -1.72
N PHE A 38 5.58 -9.15 -1.38
CA PHE A 38 4.37 -9.27 -2.20
C PHE A 38 3.55 -7.98 -2.18
N LEU A 39 3.41 -7.36 -1.01
CA LEU A 39 2.72 -6.08 -0.84
C LEU A 39 3.44 -4.97 -1.62
N ASN A 40 4.76 -4.87 -1.55
CA ASN A 40 5.55 -3.91 -2.33
C ASN A 40 5.39 -4.14 -3.83
N SER A 41 5.44 -5.39 -4.29
CA SER A 41 5.22 -5.71 -5.71
C SER A 41 3.82 -5.31 -6.17
N TRP A 42 2.81 -5.41 -5.30
CA TRP A 42 1.48 -4.92 -5.58
C TRP A 42 1.49 -3.37 -5.66
N VAL A 43 2.09 -2.68 -4.69
CA VAL A 43 2.20 -1.20 -4.68
C VAL A 43 2.81 -0.68 -5.98
N GLN A 44 3.95 -1.22 -6.41
CA GLN A 44 4.66 -0.78 -7.61
C GLN A 44 3.84 -0.87 -8.91
N LYS A 45 2.81 -1.72 -8.93
CA LYS A 45 1.92 -1.95 -10.08
C LYS A 45 0.68 -1.07 -10.06
N GLN A 46 0.45 -0.29 -9.00
CA GLN A 46 -0.71 0.59 -8.94
C GLN A 46 -0.60 1.72 -9.96
N HIS A 47 -1.76 2.23 -10.37
CA HIS A 47 -1.87 3.36 -11.28
C HIS A 47 -2.81 4.38 -10.65
N PRO A 48 -2.45 5.67 -10.65
CA PRO A 48 -3.39 6.73 -10.28
C PRO A 48 -4.60 6.69 -11.24
N GLY A 49 -5.73 7.26 -10.83
CA GLY A 49 -6.91 7.34 -11.70
C GLY A 49 -6.61 8.00 -13.06
N PHE A 50 -7.53 7.85 -14.02
CA PHE A 50 -7.33 8.33 -15.41
C PHE A 50 -7.08 9.85 -15.58
N SER A 51 -7.20 10.65 -14.52
CA SER A 51 -6.88 12.08 -14.55
C SER A 51 -5.37 12.33 -14.49
N LYS A 52 -4.89 13.31 -15.24
CA LYS A 52 -3.50 13.82 -15.18
C LYS A 52 -3.11 14.39 -13.80
N ASP A 53 -4.12 14.69 -12.99
CA ASP A 53 -3.97 15.23 -11.63
C ASP A 53 -4.20 14.14 -10.57
N ALA A 54 -4.42 12.88 -10.99
CA ALA A 54 -4.72 11.82 -10.06
C ALA A 54 -3.51 11.41 -9.23
N THR A 55 -3.67 11.24 -7.92
CA THR A 55 -2.58 10.86 -6.99
C THR A 55 -2.88 9.55 -6.29
N ASN A 56 -1.87 8.72 -6.09
CA ASN A 56 -1.96 7.51 -5.28
C ASN A 56 -1.67 7.83 -3.81
N ILE A 57 -2.58 7.42 -2.94
CA ILE A 57 -2.46 7.51 -1.49
C ILE A 57 -2.56 6.09 -0.94
N ILE A 58 -1.44 5.53 -0.48
CA ILE A 58 -1.40 4.16 0.03
C ILE A 58 -0.87 4.18 1.47
N ALA A 59 -1.57 3.51 2.38
CA ALA A 59 -1.20 3.41 3.79
C ALA A 59 -0.78 1.98 4.16
N GLU A 60 0.22 1.84 5.02
CA GLU A 60 0.71 0.57 5.56
C GLU A 60 1.16 0.74 7.02
N ASP A 61 0.99 -0.31 7.84
CA ASP A 61 1.32 -0.32 9.27
C ASP A 61 2.81 -0.51 9.61
N LEU A 62 3.62 -1.09 8.70
CA LEU A 62 5.02 -1.49 8.97
C LEU A 62 6.08 -0.63 8.27
N ILE A 63 5.88 0.68 8.35
CA ILE A 63 6.81 1.66 7.78
C ILE A 63 8.24 1.45 8.32
N GLY A 64 9.21 1.42 7.41
CA GLY A 64 10.64 1.23 7.71
C GLY A 64 11.15 -0.21 7.69
N SER A 65 10.28 -1.20 7.47
CA SER A 65 10.68 -2.61 7.29
C SER A 65 10.77 -3.04 5.82
N SER A 66 10.54 -2.10 4.90
CA SER A 66 10.41 -2.33 3.46
C SER A 66 10.77 -1.09 2.64
N GLN A 67 10.73 -1.22 1.31
CA GLN A 67 10.89 -0.13 0.35
C GLN A 67 9.61 0.68 0.13
N PHE A 68 8.54 0.39 0.90
CA PHE A 68 7.19 0.90 0.70
C PHE A 68 7.11 2.42 0.48
N ILE A 69 7.81 3.23 1.31
CA ILE A 69 7.77 4.69 1.17
C ILE A 69 8.27 5.11 -0.22
N SER A 70 9.43 4.60 -0.65
CA SER A 70 9.94 5.00 -1.96
C SER A 70 9.09 4.41 -3.08
N ASP A 71 8.55 3.20 -2.92
CA ASP A 71 7.65 2.61 -3.93
C ASP A 71 6.44 3.52 -4.17
N VAL A 72 5.84 4.10 -3.13
CA VAL A 72 4.72 5.06 -3.25
C VAL A 72 5.17 6.39 -3.87
N ILE A 73 6.37 6.88 -3.55
CA ILE A 73 6.94 8.09 -4.16
C ILE A 73 7.17 7.87 -5.66
N ASP A 74 7.88 6.80 -6.03
CA ASP A 74 8.22 6.45 -7.41
C ASP A 74 6.96 6.23 -8.26
N LEU A 75 5.92 5.65 -7.66
CA LEU A 75 4.62 5.48 -8.30
C LEU A 75 4.00 6.82 -8.74
N ASN A 76 4.04 7.82 -7.86
CA ASN A 76 3.50 9.14 -8.15
C ASN A 76 4.44 9.97 -9.02
N GLN A 77 5.75 9.73 -9.01
CA GLN A 77 6.68 10.38 -9.93
C GLN A 77 6.40 10.05 -11.41
N LYS A 78 5.85 8.85 -11.71
CA LYS A 78 5.42 8.49 -13.07
C LYS A 78 4.46 9.52 -13.67
N LEU A 79 3.63 10.17 -12.86
CA LEU A 79 2.70 11.22 -13.30
C LEU A 79 3.40 12.45 -13.86
N LEU A 80 4.61 12.76 -13.37
CA LEU A 80 5.38 13.90 -13.84
C LEU A 80 5.96 13.67 -15.24
N LEU A 81 6.26 12.41 -15.58
CA LEU A 81 6.79 12.02 -16.88
C LEU A 81 5.73 12.06 -18.00
N HIS A 82 4.45 11.92 -17.65
CA HIS A 82 3.32 11.95 -18.59
C HIS A 82 2.70 13.35 -18.77
N LYS A 83 3.29 14.40 -18.19
CA LYS A 83 2.80 15.79 -18.29
C LYS A 83 3.30 16.57 -19.52
N ASN A 84 4.00 15.92 -20.45
CA ASN A 84 4.50 16.52 -21.70
C ASN A 84 3.61 16.17 -22.90
#